data_AF-A0A690CKZ1-F1
#
_entry.id   AF-A0A690CKZ1-F1
#
_cell.length_a   1.000
_cell.length_b   1.000
_cell.length_c   1.000
_cell.angle_alpha   90.00
_cell.angle_beta   90.00
_cell.angle_gamma   90.00
#
_symmetry.space_group_name_H-M   'P 1'
#
loop_
_entity.id
_entity.type
_entity.pdbx_description
1 polymer ?
#
loop_
_entity_poly.entity_id
_entity_poly.type
_entity_poly.pdbx_seq_one_letter_code
_entity_poly.pdbx_strand_id
1 'polypeptide(L)'
;MIGGSHGGYLAHLAAKIAPWLVDGVLDNSAYAKFLWRVVGFGKEIDFMQYSEFATFDFFHHIKTHCSTKTFWTSNSSSPRFFSPARRKIRNLLEEDHLLKQSKCLKTCFISYHSLYDEYVSLKEKTMFYEELEKLGFDVTLHSITKESQVDGKFIKNLNHGMGIPVKLLIKKELPLMLEKIKQNSKKDYKEKCISYPCEDLLYQFSEKDDKMSLKIDKI
;
A
#
# COMPACT_ATOMS: atom_id res chain seq x y z
N MET A 1 -1.96 8.50 8.47
CA MET A 1 -2.48 7.11 8.57
C MET A 1 -1.33 6.16 8.89
N ILE A 2 -1.58 5.05 9.57
CA ILE A 2 -0.53 4.15 10.07
C ILE A 2 -0.97 2.70 9.84
N GLY A 3 -0.08 1.83 9.37
CA GLY A 3 -0.41 0.42 9.19
C GLY A 3 0.78 -0.48 8.86
N GLY A 4 0.69 -1.75 9.26
CA GLY A 4 1.66 -2.79 8.88
C GLY A 4 1.10 -3.67 7.76
N SER A 5 1.97 -4.25 6.93
CA SER A 5 1.59 -5.21 5.88
C SER A 5 0.49 -4.64 4.97
N HIS A 6 -0.60 -5.39 4.78
CA HIS A 6 -1.78 -4.95 4.06
C HIS A 6 -2.38 -3.63 4.59
N GLY A 7 -2.37 -3.40 5.90
CA GLY A 7 -2.87 -2.15 6.50
C GLY A 7 -2.03 -0.93 6.10
N GLY A 8 -0.72 -1.11 5.95
CA GLY A 8 0.16 -0.05 5.42
C GLY A 8 -0.11 0.21 3.94
N TYR A 9 -0.35 -0.83 3.15
CA TYR A 9 -0.77 -0.69 1.75
C TYR A 9 -2.09 0.10 1.63
N LEU A 10 -3.09 -0.19 2.48
CA LEU A 10 -4.35 0.55 2.50
C LEU A 10 -4.14 2.02 2.88
N ALA A 11 -3.21 2.33 3.80
CA ALA A 11 -2.85 3.70 4.12
C ALA A 11 -2.24 4.46 2.92
N HIS A 12 -1.38 3.80 2.15
CA HIS A 12 -0.86 4.34 0.89
C HIS A 12 -1.95 4.52 -0.17
N LEU A 13 -2.86 3.55 -0.32
CA LEU A 13 -4.00 3.69 -1.24
C LEU A 13 -4.92 4.84 -0.84
N ALA A 14 -5.15 5.06 0.44
CA ALA A 14 -5.94 6.20 0.92
C ALA A 14 -5.28 7.53 0.53
N ALA A 15 -3.95 7.66 0.70
CA ALA A 15 -3.20 8.83 0.25
C ALA A 15 -3.23 9.02 -1.27
N LYS A 16 -3.31 7.92 -2.04
CA LYS A 16 -3.49 7.97 -3.50
C LYS A 16 -4.89 8.42 -3.90
N ILE A 17 -5.92 7.89 -3.24
CA ILE A 17 -7.33 8.11 -3.59
C ILE A 17 -7.84 9.49 -3.16
N ALA A 18 -7.39 9.95 -1.99
CA ALA A 18 -7.79 11.22 -1.39
C ALA A 18 -6.56 11.95 -0.83
N PRO A 19 -5.63 12.41 -1.70
CA PRO A 19 -4.39 13.06 -1.25
C PRO A 19 -4.62 14.31 -0.39
N TRP A 20 -5.76 14.97 -0.53
CA TRP A 20 -6.15 16.12 0.29
C TRP A 20 -6.57 15.77 1.73
N LEU A 21 -6.78 14.49 2.05
CA LEU A 21 -7.15 14.03 3.41
C LEU A 21 -5.97 13.41 4.18
N VAL A 22 -4.87 13.05 3.51
CA VAL A 22 -3.78 12.27 4.12
C VAL A 22 -2.46 13.04 4.08
N ASP A 23 -2.10 13.64 5.20
CA ASP A 23 -0.86 14.42 5.35
C ASP A 23 0.39 13.54 5.51
N GLY A 24 0.22 12.35 6.06
CA GLY A 24 1.33 11.44 6.29
C GLY A 24 0.90 9.98 6.36
N VAL A 25 1.80 9.09 5.94
CA VAL A 25 1.65 7.63 6.01
C VAL A 25 2.87 7.03 6.68
N LEU A 26 2.63 6.29 7.76
CA LEU A 26 3.65 5.51 8.46
C LEU A 26 3.37 4.03 8.24
N ASP A 27 4.26 3.34 7.53
CA ASP A 27 4.09 1.94 7.17
C ASP A 27 5.21 1.03 7.67
N ASN A 28 4.88 -0.25 7.81
CA ASN A 28 5.85 -1.31 8.11
C ASN A 28 5.55 -2.52 7.22
N SER A 29 6.49 -2.91 6.36
CA SER A 29 6.35 -4.02 5.41
C SER A 29 5.12 -3.93 4.49
N ALA A 30 4.70 -2.72 4.09
CA ALA A 30 3.67 -2.57 3.06
C ALA A 30 4.24 -2.82 1.66
N TYR A 31 3.50 -3.53 0.82
CA TYR A 31 3.86 -3.78 -0.58
C TYR A 31 3.57 -2.57 -1.49
N ALA A 32 4.39 -2.42 -2.54
CA ALA A 32 4.24 -1.36 -3.55
C ALA A 32 3.39 -1.78 -4.77
N LYS A 33 3.30 -3.09 -5.04
CA LYS A 33 2.50 -3.65 -6.13
C LYS A 33 1.47 -4.63 -5.58
N PHE A 34 0.42 -4.84 -6.36
CA PHE A 34 -0.65 -5.77 -6.09
C PHE A 34 -0.12 -7.14 -5.66
N LEU A 35 -0.66 -7.63 -4.55
CA LEU A 35 -0.37 -8.95 -4.02
C LEU A 35 -1.55 -9.88 -4.31
N TRP A 36 -1.31 -11.03 -4.92
CA TRP A 36 -2.37 -11.99 -5.26
C TRP A 36 -3.09 -12.56 -4.03
N ARG A 37 -2.40 -12.63 -2.89
CA ARG A 37 -2.85 -13.25 -1.63
C ARG A 37 -3.82 -12.38 -0.80
N VAL A 38 -4.38 -11.30 -1.35
CA VAL A 38 -5.24 -10.35 -0.58
C VAL A 38 -6.44 -9.82 -1.37
N VAL A 39 -6.87 -10.55 -2.40
CA VAL A 39 -7.99 -10.15 -3.28
C VAL A 39 -9.12 -11.17 -3.35
N GLY A 40 -8.95 -12.33 -2.72
CA GLY A 40 -9.91 -13.44 -2.65
C GLY A 40 -9.98 -14.34 -3.88
N PHE A 41 -9.79 -13.80 -5.09
CA PHE A 41 -9.90 -14.58 -6.35
C PHE A 41 -8.60 -15.27 -6.77
N GLY A 42 -7.47 -15.00 -6.10
CA GLY A 42 -6.17 -15.61 -6.44
C GLY A 42 -6.22 -17.14 -6.49
N LYS A 43 -7.13 -17.75 -5.72
CA LYS A 43 -7.41 -19.19 -5.73
C LYS A 43 -7.86 -19.76 -7.08
N GLU A 44 -8.42 -18.93 -7.97
CA GLU A 44 -8.81 -19.33 -9.32
C GLU A 44 -7.60 -19.44 -10.25
N ILE A 45 -6.46 -18.84 -9.89
CA ILE A 45 -5.19 -18.95 -10.61
C ILE A 45 -4.37 -20.11 -10.03
N ASP A 46 -4.16 -20.09 -8.72
CA ASP A 46 -3.52 -21.18 -7.97
C ASP A 46 -4.02 -21.14 -6.53
N PHE A 47 -4.77 -22.17 -6.16
CA PHE A 47 -5.40 -22.31 -4.85
C PHE A 47 -4.40 -22.32 -3.70
N MET A 48 -3.24 -22.97 -3.87
CA MET A 48 -2.26 -23.12 -2.80
C MET A 48 -1.35 -21.90 -2.73
N GLN A 49 -0.84 -21.46 -3.88
CA GLN A 49 0.10 -20.34 -3.97
C GLN A 49 -0.55 -19.00 -3.62
N TYR A 50 -1.81 -18.78 -3.98
CA TYR A 50 -2.48 -17.49 -3.79
C TYR A 50 -3.60 -17.53 -2.75
N SER A 51 -3.57 -18.53 -1.88
CA SER A 51 -4.34 -18.51 -0.63
C SER A 51 -3.97 -17.28 0.21
N GLU A 52 -4.98 -16.68 0.82
CA GLU A 52 -4.82 -15.47 1.64
C GLU A 52 -4.38 -15.81 3.05
N PHE A 53 -4.77 -16.99 3.50
CA PHE A 53 -4.29 -17.59 4.73
C PHE A 53 -4.02 -19.08 4.47
N ALA A 54 -2.95 -19.59 5.07
CA ALA A 54 -2.67 -21.02 5.09
C ALA A 54 -2.31 -21.45 6.52
N THR A 55 -2.41 -22.73 6.83
CA THR A 55 -1.88 -23.28 8.10
C THR A 55 -0.36 -23.33 8.14
N PHE A 56 0.33 -22.87 7.08
CA PHE A 56 1.79 -22.88 6.96
C PHE A 56 2.35 -24.25 7.41
N ASP A 57 3.35 -24.25 8.29
CA ASP A 57 3.94 -25.46 8.88
C ASP A 57 3.43 -25.73 10.31
N PHE A 58 2.26 -25.20 10.68
CA PHE A 58 1.66 -25.48 11.99
C PHE A 58 1.27 -26.95 12.16
N PHE A 59 1.04 -27.68 11.05
CA PHE A 59 0.69 -29.10 11.05
C PHE A 59 1.51 -29.85 9.98
N HIS A 60 2.05 -31.01 10.35
CA HIS A 60 2.93 -31.79 9.46
C HIS A 60 2.19 -32.55 8.33
N HIS A 61 0.91 -32.86 8.52
CA HIS A 61 0.15 -33.71 7.58
C HIS A 61 -1.11 -33.05 7.01
N ILE A 62 -1.42 -31.81 7.42
CA ILE A 62 -2.61 -31.09 6.97
C ILE A 62 -2.20 -29.66 6.59
N LYS A 63 -2.51 -29.29 5.34
CA LYS A 63 -2.43 -27.90 4.87
C LYS A 63 -3.81 -27.38 4.57
N THR A 64 -4.30 -26.44 5.38
CA THR A 64 -5.55 -25.73 5.09
C THR A 64 -5.20 -24.42 4.40
N HIS A 65 -5.89 -24.14 3.30
CA HIS A 65 -5.76 -22.91 2.52
C HIS A 65 -7.11 -22.21 2.50
N CYS A 66 -7.12 -20.94 2.90
CA CYS A 66 -8.31 -20.12 3.01
C CYS A 66 -8.23 -18.92 2.08
N SER A 67 -9.37 -18.59 1.49
CA SER A 67 -9.55 -17.38 0.70
C SER A 67 -10.95 -16.82 0.94
N THR A 68 -11.05 -15.51 1.03
CA THR A 68 -12.29 -14.77 1.09
C THR A 68 -13.15 -15.03 -0.14
N LYS A 69 -14.46 -14.98 0.04
CA LYS A 69 -15.41 -14.91 -1.07
C LYS A 69 -15.47 -13.47 -1.54
N THR A 70 -15.06 -13.26 -2.78
CA THR A 70 -15.01 -11.94 -3.42
C THR A 70 -15.96 -11.88 -4.60
N PHE A 71 -16.29 -10.68 -5.05
CA PHE A 71 -17.00 -10.52 -6.32
C PHE A 71 -16.07 -10.72 -7.52
N TRP A 72 -14.75 -10.54 -7.35
CA TRP A 72 -13.76 -10.67 -8.42
C TRP A 72 -13.57 -12.11 -8.90
N THR A 73 -13.25 -12.29 -10.19
CA THR A 73 -12.92 -13.58 -10.81
C THR A 73 -11.85 -13.40 -11.90
N SER A 74 -11.12 -14.47 -12.22
CA SER A 74 -10.20 -14.54 -13.37
C SER A 74 -10.90 -14.72 -14.71
N ASN A 75 -12.20 -15.02 -14.73
CA ASN A 75 -12.97 -15.20 -15.96
C ASN A 75 -13.17 -13.87 -16.70
N SER A 76 -12.51 -13.72 -17.85
CA SER A 76 -12.55 -12.51 -18.69
C SER A 76 -13.92 -12.18 -19.29
N SER A 77 -14.82 -13.16 -19.39
CA SER A 77 -16.19 -12.95 -19.88
C SER A 77 -17.15 -12.44 -18.81
N SER A 78 -16.74 -12.46 -17.53
CA SER A 78 -17.57 -12.02 -16.42
C SER A 78 -17.56 -10.50 -16.28
N PRO A 79 -18.70 -9.84 -15.95
CA PRO A 79 -18.70 -8.42 -15.59
C PRO A 79 -17.80 -8.12 -14.37
N ARG A 80 -17.49 -9.15 -13.56
CA ARG A 80 -16.60 -9.09 -12.40
C ARG A 80 -15.17 -9.57 -12.68
N PHE A 81 -14.75 -9.64 -13.93
CA PHE A 81 -13.37 -9.99 -14.27
C PHE A 81 -12.35 -9.06 -13.59
N PHE A 82 -11.36 -9.57 -12.86
CA PHE A 82 -10.29 -8.71 -12.33
C PHE A 82 -9.31 -8.31 -13.43
N SER A 83 -9.73 -7.33 -14.24
CA SER A 83 -9.01 -6.88 -15.42
C SER A 83 -7.67 -6.20 -15.08
N PRO A 84 -6.77 -6.06 -16.06
CA PRO A 84 -5.55 -5.27 -15.90
C PRO A 84 -5.81 -3.86 -15.38
N ALA A 85 -6.86 -3.18 -15.84
CA ALA A 85 -7.30 -1.88 -15.30
C ALA A 85 -7.59 -1.91 -13.79
N ARG A 86 -8.33 -2.95 -13.34
CA ARG A 86 -8.67 -3.17 -11.92
C ARG A 86 -7.45 -3.51 -11.08
N ARG A 87 -6.43 -4.14 -11.66
CA ARG A 87 -5.12 -4.34 -11.02
C ARG A 87 -4.32 -3.04 -10.95
N LYS A 88 -4.23 -2.29 -12.05
CA LYS A 88 -3.43 -1.07 -12.17
C LYS A 88 -3.85 0.00 -11.15
N ILE A 89 -5.16 0.22 -10.95
CA ILE A 89 -5.63 1.18 -9.94
C ILE A 89 -5.21 0.80 -8.51
N ARG A 90 -5.01 -0.50 -8.25
CA ARG A 90 -4.57 -1.05 -6.96
C ARG A 90 -3.05 -1.08 -6.78
N ASN A 91 -2.26 -0.86 -7.83
CA ASN A 91 -0.81 -0.72 -7.69
C ASN A 91 -0.45 0.68 -7.17
N LEU A 92 0.56 0.75 -6.29
CA LEU A 92 1.12 2.01 -5.81
C LEU A 92 2.27 2.48 -6.71
N LEU A 93 3.13 1.54 -7.13
CA LEU A 93 4.21 1.80 -8.07
C LEU A 93 3.70 1.80 -9.52
N GLU A 94 3.00 2.88 -9.88
CA GLU A 94 2.56 3.21 -11.25
C GLU A 94 2.98 4.66 -11.52
N GLU A 95 3.94 4.86 -12.42
CA GLU A 95 4.59 6.17 -12.64
C GLU A 95 3.58 7.28 -13.01
N ASP A 96 2.66 6.97 -13.92
CA ASP A 96 1.62 7.90 -14.36
C ASP A 96 0.67 8.27 -13.21
N HIS A 97 0.35 7.33 -12.32
CA HIS A 97 -0.44 7.60 -11.13
C HIS A 97 0.31 8.46 -10.12
N LEU A 98 1.60 8.18 -9.87
CA LEU A 98 2.41 8.96 -8.94
C LEU A 98 2.60 10.39 -9.44
N LEU A 99 2.81 10.59 -10.74
CA LEU A 99 2.88 11.92 -11.36
C LEU A 99 1.57 12.71 -11.21
N LYS A 100 0.41 12.04 -11.22
CA LYS A 100 -0.86 12.71 -10.93
C LYS A 100 -1.00 13.07 -9.46
N GLN A 101 -0.61 12.16 -8.57
CA GLN A 101 -0.65 12.39 -7.12
C GLN A 101 0.28 13.55 -6.72
N SER A 102 1.46 13.69 -7.33
CA SER A 102 2.43 14.73 -7.00
C SER A 102 1.97 16.16 -7.31
N LYS A 103 0.96 16.30 -8.17
CA LYS A 103 0.29 17.58 -8.48
C LYS A 103 -0.71 17.99 -7.39
N CYS A 104 -1.02 17.12 -6.45
CA CYS A 104 -1.87 17.37 -5.30
C CYS A 104 -1.02 17.67 -4.04
N LEU A 105 -1.64 17.57 -2.85
CA LEU A 105 -0.92 17.72 -1.58
C LEU A 105 0.16 16.64 -1.46
N LYS A 106 1.36 17.06 -1.07
CA LYS A 106 2.50 16.14 -0.88
C LYS A 106 2.44 15.51 0.51
N THR A 107 1.94 14.28 0.55
CA THR A 107 1.95 13.42 1.74
C THR A 107 3.39 13.10 2.16
N CYS A 108 3.67 13.08 3.47
CA CYS A 108 4.93 12.57 4.02
C CYS A 108 4.87 11.05 4.20
N PHE A 109 5.89 10.32 3.75
CA PHE A 109 5.92 8.85 3.83
C PHE A 109 7.11 8.36 4.66
N ILE A 110 6.86 7.51 5.65
CA ILE A 110 7.91 6.81 6.40
C ILE A 110 7.60 5.32 6.36
N SER A 111 8.58 4.51 5.99
CA SER A 111 8.45 3.04 5.95
C SER A 111 9.64 2.35 6.59
N TYR A 112 9.35 1.19 7.20
CA TYR A 112 10.33 0.18 7.55
C TYR A 112 10.11 -1.04 6.67
N HIS A 113 11.19 -1.60 6.12
CA HIS A 113 11.10 -2.77 5.26
C HIS A 113 12.36 -3.63 5.34
N SER A 114 12.18 -4.94 5.47
CA SER A 114 13.30 -5.90 5.53
C SER A 114 13.66 -6.44 4.16
N LEU A 115 14.95 -6.66 3.91
CA LEU A 115 15.43 -7.43 2.76
C LEU A 115 14.97 -8.90 2.80
N TYR A 116 14.72 -9.42 4.00
CA TYR A 116 14.38 -10.83 4.26
C TYR A 116 12.87 -11.03 4.45
N ASP A 117 12.06 -10.03 4.13
CA ASP A 117 10.60 -10.14 4.16
C ASP A 117 10.12 -11.25 3.23
N GLU A 118 9.41 -12.23 3.77
CA GLU A 118 9.04 -13.46 3.06
C GLU A 118 7.85 -13.27 2.09
N TYR A 119 7.17 -12.12 2.16
CA TYR A 119 5.94 -11.89 1.40
C TYR A 119 6.03 -10.74 0.40
N VAL A 120 6.84 -9.73 0.69
CA VAL A 120 6.87 -8.49 -0.10
C VAL A 120 8.30 -8.04 -0.38
N SER A 121 8.54 -7.47 -1.55
CA SER A 121 9.90 -7.19 -2.02
C SER A 121 10.41 -5.83 -1.55
N LEU A 122 11.56 -5.83 -0.85
CA LEU A 122 12.31 -4.59 -0.58
C LEU A 122 12.68 -3.86 -1.88
N LYS A 123 13.08 -4.59 -2.93
CA LYS A 123 13.43 -3.98 -4.23
C LYS A 123 12.27 -3.16 -4.80
N GLU A 124 11.06 -3.70 -4.77
CA GLU A 124 9.87 -2.97 -5.24
C GLU A 124 9.52 -1.78 -4.36
N LYS A 125 9.71 -1.92 -3.04
CA LYS A 125 9.54 -0.83 -2.09
C LYS A 125 10.54 0.30 -2.33
N THR A 126 11.81 -0.03 -2.58
CA THR A 126 12.87 0.92 -2.91
C THR A 126 12.53 1.70 -4.18
N MET A 127 12.19 1.01 -5.28
CA MET A 127 11.78 1.69 -6.52
C MET A 127 10.61 2.64 -6.29
N PHE A 128 9.61 2.25 -5.49
CA PHE A 128 8.49 3.12 -5.14
C PHE A 128 8.90 4.36 -4.36
N TYR A 129 9.78 4.24 -3.38
CA TYR A 129 10.24 5.38 -2.59
C TYR A 129 11.17 6.30 -3.40
N GLU A 130 11.99 5.74 -4.30
CA GLU A 130 12.80 6.52 -5.25
C GLU A 130 11.92 7.35 -6.20
N GLU A 131 10.83 6.78 -6.73
CA GLU A 131 9.90 7.54 -7.58
C GLU A 131 9.16 8.65 -6.82
N LEU A 132 8.75 8.39 -5.58
CA LEU A 132 8.17 9.43 -4.71
C LEU A 132 9.18 10.56 -4.44
N GLU A 133 10.43 10.21 -4.13
CA GLU A 133 11.48 11.20 -3.89
C GLU A 133 11.74 12.07 -5.13
N LYS A 134 11.83 11.47 -6.33
CA LYS A 134 11.99 12.19 -7.61
C LYS A 134 10.85 13.17 -7.87
N LEU A 135 9.62 12.83 -7.47
CA LEU A 135 8.43 13.69 -7.58
C LEU A 135 8.35 14.73 -6.44
N GLY A 136 9.33 14.73 -5.54
CA GLY A 136 9.51 15.70 -4.47
C GLY A 136 8.58 15.51 -3.29
N PHE A 137 8.14 14.28 -3.02
CA PHE A 137 7.51 13.93 -1.74
C PHE A 137 8.57 13.85 -0.62
N ASP A 138 8.18 14.14 0.62
CA ASP A 138 9.03 13.89 1.80
C ASP A 138 8.93 12.41 2.15
N VAL A 139 9.96 11.64 1.82
CA VAL A 139 9.97 10.19 2.03
C VAL A 139 11.14 9.73 2.87
N THR A 140 10.95 8.67 3.64
CA THR A 140 12.01 7.99 4.39
C THR A 140 11.76 6.49 4.36
N LEU A 141 12.67 5.74 3.73
CA LEU A 141 12.65 4.27 3.73
C LEU A 141 13.79 3.74 4.62
N HIS A 142 13.41 3.13 5.74
CA HIS A 142 14.33 2.38 6.59
C HIS A 142 14.47 0.95 6.07
N SER A 143 15.44 0.76 5.17
CA SER A 143 15.81 -0.54 4.63
C SER A 143 16.65 -1.33 5.64
N ILE A 144 16.12 -2.46 6.10
CA ILE A 144 16.80 -3.34 7.05
C ILE A 144 17.37 -4.53 6.28
N THR A 145 18.69 -4.55 6.13
CA THR A 145 19.39 -5.45 5.20
C THR A 145 20.39 -6.38 5.89
N LYS A 146 20.63 -6.18 7.20
CA LYS A 146 21.62 -6.94 7.98
C LYS A 146 21.12 -7.21 9.39
N GLU A 147 21.53 -8.35 9.95
CA GLU A 147 21.22 -8.75 11.33
C GLU A 147 21.70 -7.73 12.37
N SER A 148 22.80 -7.01 12.10
CA SER A 148 23.31 -5.97 13.00
C SER A 148 22.37 -4.77 13.20
N GLN A 149 21.31 -4.65 12.39
CA GLN A 149 20.24 -3.65 12.55
C GLN A 149 19.11 -4.13 13.46
N VAL A 150 19.11 -5.41 13.88
CA VAL A 150 18.15 -6.00 14.82
C VAL A 150 18.61 -5.68 16.25
N ASP A 151 17.78 -4.96 17.01
CA ASP A 151 18.08 -4.54 18.38
C ASP A 151 17.36 -5.37 19.46
N GLY A 152 16.52 -6.32 19.04
CA GLY A 152 15.72 -7.19 19.90
C GLY A 152 14.60 -6.47 20.65
N LYS A 153 14.42 -5.15 20.44
CA LYS A 153 13.45 -4.31 21.16
C LYS A 153 12.47 -3.64 20.20
N PHE A 154 13.00 -2.76 19.35
CA PHE A 154 12.24 -2.09 18.29
C PHE A 154 12.17 -3.00 17.06
N ILE A 155 13.31 -3.42 16.52
CA ILE A 155 13.41 -4.41 15.43
C ILE A 155 13.81 -5.73 16.08
N LYS A 156 12.91 -6.72 16.04
CA LYS A 156 13.08 -7.99 16.77
C LYS A 156 13.61 -9.13 15.91
N ASN A 157 13.39 -9.05 14.60
CA ASN A 157 13.84 -10.01 13.60
C ASN A 157 13.81 -9.35 12.21
N LEU A 158 14.19 -10.12 11.19
CA LEU A 158 14.21 -9.67 9.79
C LEU A 158 13.04 -10.21 8.96
N ASN A 159 12.11 -10.94 9.57
CA ASN A 159 10.94 -11.47 8.89
C ASN A 159 9.93 -10.34 8.59
N HIS A 160 8.83 -10.67 7.91
CA HIS A 160 7.76 -9.74 7.60
C HIS A 160 7.27 -8.96 8.83
N GLY A 161 7.29 -7.63 8.74
CA GLY A 161 6.94 -6.72 9.83
C GLY A 161 8.00 -6.58 10.93
N MET A 162 9.10 -7.35 10.87
CA MET A 162 10.29 -7.25 11.73
C MET A 162 10.02 -7.34 13.25
N GLY A 163 8.84 -7.83 13.64
CA GLY A 163 8.35 -7.80 15.01
C GLY A 163 8.22 -6.40 15.63
N ILE A 164 8.19 -5.34 14.81
CA ILE A 164 8.10 -3.94 15.27
C ILE A 164 6.71 -3.72 15.90
N PRO A 165 6.61 -3.40 17.20
CA PRO A 165 5.33 -3.10 17.82
C PRO A 165 4.79 -1.76 17.29
N VAL A 166 3.55 -1.75 16.79
CA VAL A 166 2.90 -0.53 16.26
C VAL A 166 2.96 0.64 17.26
N LYS A 167 2.79 0.37 18.56
CA LYS A 167 2.90 1.39 19.62
C LYS A 167 4.28 2.05 19.66
N LEU A 168 5.36 1.28 19.47
CA LEU A 168 6.72 1.82 19.44
C LEU A 168 7.00 2.57 18.14
N LEU A 169 6.50 2.06 17.01
CA LEU A 169 6.59 2.73 15.71
C LEU A 169 5.93 4.12 15.76
N ILE A 170 4.72 4.20 16.30
CA ILE A 170 4.00 5.46 16.54
C ILE A 170 4.81 6.37 17.45
N LYS A 171 5.27 5.88 18.61
CA LYS A 171 6.02 6.69 19.57
C LYS A 171 7.30 7.27 18.98
N LYS A 172 7.96 6.53 18.08
CA LYS A 172 9.21 6.92 17.44
C LYS A 172 8.99 7.92 16.31
N GLU A 173 8.09 7.62 15.37
CA GLU A 173 8.02 8.35 14.09
C GLU A 173 6.92 9.40 14.04
N LEU A 174 5.79 9.20 14.74
CA LEU A 174 4.65 10.11 14.62
C LEU A 174 4.98 11.55 15.07
N PRO A 175 5.69 11.79 16.19
CA PRO A 175 6.04 13.16 16.58
C PRO A 175 6.89 13.87 15.53
N LEU A 176 7.89 13.19 14.96
CA LEU A 176 8.77 13.73 13.93
C LEU A 176 8.00 14.06 12.65
N MET A 177 7.12 13.16 12.23
CA MET A 177 6.23 13.38 11.09
C MET A 177 5.29 14.56 11.31
N LEU A 178 4.71 14.71 12.50
CA LEU A 178 3.82 15.83 12.81
C LEU A 178 4.55 17.18 12.78
N GLU A 179 5.80 17.24 13.24
CA GLU A 179 6.60 18.47 13.13
C GLU A 179 6.89 18.84 11.67
N LYS A 180 7.23 17.86 10.81
CA LYS A 180 7.37 18.06 9.36
C LYS A 180 6.07 18.56 8.71
N ILE A 181 4.93 18.00 9.10
CA ILE A 181 3.61 18.39 8.58
C ILE A 181 3.27 19.83 9.02
N LYS A 182 3.52 20.20 10.28
CA LYS A 182 3.25 21.56 10.78
C LYS A 182 4.04 22.64 10.04
N GLN A 183 5.27 22.35 9.64
CA GLN A 183 6.11 23.28 8.89
C GLN A 183 5.60 23.53 7.46
N ASN A 184 4.83 22.58 6.91
CA ASN A 184 4.22 22.66 5.60
C ASN A 184 2.73 22.99 5.73
N SER A 185 2.40 24.29 5.81
CA SER A 185 1.00 24.73 5.95
C SER A 185 0.11 24.13 4.85
N LYS A 186 -1.00 23.51 5.25
CA LYS A 186 -1.99 22.96 4.31
C LYS A 186 -2.45 24.03 3.32
N LYS A 187 -2.32 23.75 2.03
CA LYS A 187 -3.08 24.46 1.02
C LYS A 187 -4.50 23.91 1.04
N ASP A 188 -5.49 24.78 1.21
CA ASP A 188 -6.88 24.39 1.03
C ASP A 188 -7.12 24.09 -0.45
N TYR A 189 -7.38 22.83 -0.76
CA TYR A 189 -7.63 22.39 -2.13
C TYR A 189 -9.08 22.66 -2.49
N LYS A 190 -9.31 23.67 -3.34
CA LYS A 190 -10.64 24.01 -3.85
C LYS A 190 -11.29 22.84 -4.61
N GLU A 191 -10.48 22.06 -5.33
CA GLU A 191 -10.93 20.86 -6.03
C GLU A 191 -10.41 19.60 -5.33
N LYS A 192 -11.30 18.95 -4.58
CA LYS A 192 -11.05 17.65 -3.94
C LYS A 192 -11.39 16.53 -4.92
N CYS A 193 -10.63 16.42 -6.00
CA CYS A 193 -10.81 15.42 -7.04
C CYS A 193 -9.47 14.94 -7.62
N ILE A 194 -9.38 13.66 -7.97
CA ILE A 194 -8.24 13.07 -8.68
C ILE A 194 -8.71 11.97 -9.64
N SER A 195 -8.06 11.84 -10.79
CA SER A 195 -8.48 10.89 -11.83
C SER A 195 -7.32 10.07 -12.38
N TYR A 196 -7.49 8.75 -12.48
CA TYR A 196 -6.48 7.78 -12.89
C TYR A 196 -6.94 6.96 -14.11
N PRO A 197 -6.35 7.19 -15.29
CA PRO A 197 -6.53 6.35 -16.46
C PRO A 197 -5.85 5.00 -16.23
N CYS A 198 -6.59 3.92 -16.43
CA CYS A 198 -6.17 2.56 -16.20
C CYS A 198 -6.63 1.71 -17.37
N GLU A 199 -5.79 1.53 -18.38
CA GLU A 199 -6.13 0.81 -19.61
C GLU A 199 -7.40 1.38 -20.26
N ASP A 200 -8.49 0.62 -20.27
CA ASP A 200 -9.80 0.95 -20.83
C ASP A 200 -10.75 1.66 -19.85
N LEU A 201 -10.29 1.97 -18.63
CA LEU A 201 -11.10 2.59 -17.58
C LEU A 201 -10.49 3.89 -17.05
N LEU A 202 -11.33 4.87 -16.74
CA LEU A 202 -10.97 6.07 -15.99
C LEU A 202 -11.58 6.03 -14.60
N TYR A 203 -10.76 5.95 -13.57
CA TYR A 203 -11.19 6.05 -12.17
C TYR A 203 -11.14 7.49 -11.71
N GLN A 204 -12.26 8.04 -11.23
CA GLN A 204 -12.34 9.40 -10.69
C GLN A 204 -12.79 9.34 -9.24
N PHE A 205 -11.95 9.84 -8.35
CA PHE A 205 -12.25 9.98 -6.93
C PHE A 205 -12.51 11.44 -6.62
N SER A 206 -13.58 11.72 -5.89
CA SER A 206 -13.92 13.08 -5.47
C SER A 206 -14.52 13.09 -4.06
N GLU A 207 -14.47 14.25 -3.41
CA GLU A 207 -15.14 14.48 -2.13
C GLU A 207 -16.16 15.60 -2.28
N LYS A 208 -17.39 15.35 -1.83
CA LYS A 208 -18.46 16.35 -1.77
C LYS A 208 -19.29 16.12 -0.51
N ASP A 209 -19.61 17.18 0.21
CA ASP A 209 -20.41 17.13 1.45
C ASP A 209 -19.84 16.10 2.46
N ASP A 210 -18.51 16.14 2.65
CA ASP A 210 -17.71 15.23 3.49
C ASP A 210 -17.86 13.73 3.15
N LYS A 211 -18.27 13.42 1.91
CA LYS A 211 -18.42 12.06 1.41
C LYS A 211 -17.53 11.82 0.20
N MET A 212 -16.82 10.71 0.23
CA MET A 212 -16.08 10.21 -0.93
C MET A 212 -17.03 9.63 -1.97
N SER A 213 -16.77 9.93 -3.24
CA SER A 213 -17.46 9.39 -4.40
C SER A 213 -16.44 8.79 -5.38
N LEU A 214 -16.83 7.68 -6.00
CA LEU A 214 -16.08 7.01 -7.06
C LEU A 214 -16.93 6.92 -8.31
N LYS A 215 -16.42 7.49 -9.41
CA LYS A 215 -16.96 7.30 -10.75
C LYS A 215 -15.95 6.49 -11.59
N ILE A 216 -16.45 5.54 -12.38
CA ILE A 216 -15.63 4.74 -13.29
C ILE A 216 -16.26 4.82 -14.66
N ASP A 217 -15.54 5.43 -15.61
CA ASP A 217 -15.96 5.53 -17.02
C ASP A 217 -15.08 4.64 -17.89
N LYS A 218 -15.59 4.26 -19.08
CA LYS A 218 -14.77 3.66 -20.13
C LYS A 218 -14.12 4.76 -20.98
N ILE A 219 -12.88 4.55 -21.42
CA ILE A 219 -12.12 5.49 -22.26
C ILE A 219 -11.74 4.87 -23.60
#